data_AF-A0A7S4PTG0-F1
#
_entry.id   AF-A0A7S4PTG0-F1
#
_cell.length_a   1.000
_cell.length_b   1.000
_cell.length_c   1.000
_cell.angle_alpha   90.00
_cell.angle_beta   90.00
_cell.angle_gamma   90.00
#
_symmetry.space_group_name_H-M   'P 1'
#
loop_
_entity.id
_entity.type
_entity.pdbx_description
1 polymer ?
#
loop_
_entity_poly.entity_id
_entity_poly.type
_entity_poly.pdbx_seq_one_letter_code
_entity_poly.pdbx_strand_id
1 'polypeptide(L)'
;MARGCRDLTNASSAQVLTEERVDVLDLWQEDMQAFLLGCSFTWEDVLAAAQLCPRHLEEGRNVPMFDTSIRLKGAGPFQGNMVVSMRPYRPDAVSRVTEITGAYPAAHGSPVQVGEPSAIGIEDCSAPNYGEAVSLRDGEIPVFWACGVTPQNTLRNAKLPLVITHAPGHMFVADASNEDLRSWEVPGRWSARPGDGS
;
A
#
# COMPACT_ATOMS: atom_id res chain seq x y z
N MET A 1 -14.84 -3.46 20.32
CA MET A 1 -13.58 -4.07 20.82
C MET A 1 -12.53 -3.86 19.73
N ALA A 2 -11.79 -2.77 19.79
CA ALA A 2 -10.81 -2.40 18.78
C ALA A 2 -9.41 -2.58 19.36
N ARG A 3 -8.64 -3.49 18.78
CA ARG A 3 -7.18 -3.53 18.85
C ARG A 3 -6.71 -2.51 17.79
N GLY A 4 -5.85 -1.54 18.05
CA GLY A 4 -4.37 -1.55 18.05
C GLY A 4 -3.86 -0.60 16.94
N CYS A 5 -3.22 0.54 17.25
CA CYS A 5 -2.71 1.55 16.30
C CYS A 5 -1.27 1.95 16.75
N ARG A 6 -0.21 1.75 15.92
CA ARG A 6 1.23 1.84 16.31
C ARG A 6 1.93 3.16 15.91
N ASP A 7 2.48 3.94 16.86
CA ASP A 7 3.93 4.31 16.90
C ASP A 7 4.22 5.59 17.74
N LEU A 8 5.40 5.62 18.38
CA LEU A 8 6.20 6.77 18.83
C LEU A 8 7.70 6.39 18.81
N THR A 9 8.66 7.32 18.70
CA THR A 9 10.08 7.01 18.36
C THR A 9 11.10 7.18 19.50
N ASN A 10 12.30 6.60 19.34
CA ASN A 10 13.51 7.03 20.06
C ASN A 10 14.70 7.25 19.10
N ALA A 11 15.45 8.32 19.32
CA ALA A 11 16.46 8.87 18.43
C ALA A 11 17.84 8.21 18.59
N SER A 12 17.99 6.94 18.23
CA SER A 12 19.30 6.35 17.87
C SER A 12 19.13 4.96 17.27
N SER A 13 19.62 4.79 16.04
CA SER A 13 19.68 3.54 15.25
C SER A 13 18.33 2.85 14.95
N ALA A 14 17.86 3.03 13.71
CA ALA A 14 16.60 2.54 13.14
C ALA A 14 15.33 3.08 13.84
N GLN A 15 14.33 3.51 13.07
CA GLN A 15 12.99 3.65 13.64
C GLN A 15 12.50 2.25 13.99
N VAL A 16 12.48 1.97 15.29
CA VAL A 16 12.02 0.70 15.87
C VAL A 16 10.70 0.98 16.58
N LEU A 17 9.73 0.09 16.40
CA LEU A 17 8.49 0.07 17.16
C LEU A 17 8.79 0.10 18.66
N THR A 18 8.28 1.09 19.37
CA THR A 18 8.44 1.20 20.83
C THR A 18 7.26 0.60 21.59
N GLU A 19 6.02 0.95 21.23
CA GLU A 19 4.82 0.49 21.94
C GLU A 19 3.56 0.47 21.05
N GLU A 20 2.53 -0.25 21.52
CA GLU A 20 1.18 -0.30 20.94
C GLU A 20 0.17 0.24 21.94
N ARG A 21 -0.71 1.14 21.49
CA ARG A 21 -1.80 1.65 22.33
C ARG A 21 -3.15 1.57 21.63
N VAL A 22 -4.19 1.56 22.45
CA VAL A 22 -5.59 1.69 22.01
C VAL A 22 -6.04 3.15 21.94
N ASP A 23 -5.26 4.05 22.55
CA ASP A 23 -5.48 5.48 22.61
C ASP A 23 -4.10 6.17 22.56
N VAL A 24 -4.00 7.26 21.80
CA VAL A 24 -2.78 8.05 21.58
C VAL A 24 -3.00 9.53 21.90
N LEU A 25 -4.13 9.90 22.52
CA LEU A 25 -4.46 11.29 22.83
C LEU A 25 -3.43 11.96 23.74
N ASP A 26 -2.81 11.20 24.65
CA ASP A 26 -1.75 11.71 25.53
C ASP A 26 -0.42 11.97 24.81
N LEU A 27 -0.30 11.48 23.58
CA LEU A 27 0.90 11.59 22.73
C LEU A 27 0.76 12.68 21.68
N TRP A 28 -0.48 13.14 21.43
CA TRP A 28 -0.79 14.14 20.42
C TRP A 28 -0.30 15.53 20.83
N GLN A 29 0.39 16.22 19.92
CA GLN A 29 0.89 17.59 20.11
C GLN A 29 0.18 18.56 19.16
N GLU A 30 0.10 19.84 19.53
CA GLU A 30 -0.63 20.86 18.75
C GLU A 30 -0.06 21.09 17.33
N ASP A 31 1.22 20.79 17.12
CA ASP A 31 1.92 20.93 15.84
C ASP A 31 1.91 19.65 14.99
N MET A 32 1.25 18.57 15.46
CA MET A 32 1.14 17.34 14.69
C MET A 32 0.18 17.47 13.51
N GLN A 33 0.55 16.80 12.42
CA GLN A 33 -0.29 16.71 11.23
C GLN A 33 -0.69 15.26 10.97
N ALA A 34 -2.00 15.02 10.87
CA ALA A 34 -2.54 13.73 10.48
C ALA A 34 -2.64 13.59 8.95
N PHE A 35 -2.28 12.41 8.45
CA PHE A 35 -2.46 12.02 7.05
C PHE A 35 -3.27 10.73 6.99
N LEU A 36 -4.44 10.77 6.35
CA LEU A 36 -5.21 9.58 6.02
C LEU A 36 -4.82 9.11 4.63
N LEU A 37 -4.30 7.89 4.54
CA LEU A 37 -3.81 7.30 3.30
C LEU A 37 -4.73 6.17 2.86
N GLY A 38 -5.11 6.15 1.58
CA GLY A 38 -5.97 5.12 1.00
C GLY A 38 -5.35 3.72 1.08
N CYS A 39 -6.21 2.69 1.04
CA CYS A 39 -5.80 1.28 1.09
C CYS A 39 -6.48 0.46 -0.02
N SER A 40 -5.97 -0.74 -0.31
CA SER A 40 -6.49 -1.66 -1.35
C SER A 40 -7.90 -2.12 -1.13
N PHE A 41 -8.38 -2.11 0.11
CA PHE A 41 -9.69 -2.67 0.47
C PHE A 41 -10.85 -2.02 -0.30
N THR A 42 -10.63 -0.83 -0.88
CA THR A 42 -11.63 -0.07 -1.65
C THR A 42 -12.13 -0.79 -2.91
N TRP A 43 -11.32 -1.61 -3.58
CA TRP A 43 -11.75 -2.29 -4.83
C TRP A 43 -11.79 -3.81 -4.75
N GLU A 44 -11.45 -4.41 -3.62
CA GLU A 44 -11.43 -5.86 -3.47
C GLU A 44 -12.82 -6.48 -3.66
N ASP A 45 -13.86 -5.88 -3.07
CA ASP A 45 -15.26 -6.29 -3.28
C ASP A 45 -15.71 -6.10 -4.73
N VAL A 46 -15.22 -5.05 -5.39
CA VAL A 46 -15.56 -4.72 -6.78
C VAL A 46 -14.95 -5.75 -7.73
N LEU A 47 -13.70 -6.14 -7.49
CA LEU A 47 -13.05 -7.20 -8.25
C LEU A 47 -13.70 -8.56 -7.98
N ALA A 48 -14.03 -8.88 -6.72
CA ALA A 48 -14.73 -10.11 -6.38
C ALA A 48 -16.09 -10.20 -7.10
N ALA A 49 -16.88 -9.11 -7.10
CA ALA A 49 -18.14 -9.03 -7.84
C ALA A 49 -17.97 -9.18 -9.36
N ALA A 50 -16.80 -8.81 -9.90
CA ALA A 50 -16.44 -8.99 -11.31
C ALA A 50 -15.82 -10.36 -11.61
N GLN A 51 -15.86 -11.32 -10.69
CA GLN A 51 -15.21 -12.65 -10.81
C GLN A 51 -13.68 -12.59 -10.96
N LEU A 52 -13.07 -11.53 -10.44
CA LEU A 52 -11.64 -11.25 -10.43
C LEU A 52 -11.11 -11.24 -8.99
N CYS A 53 -11.62 -12.14 -8.15
CA CYS A 53 -11.28 -12.18 -6.73
C CYS A 53 -9.75 -12.25 -6.52
N PRO A 54 -9.16 -11.33 -5.74
CA PRO A 54 -7.76 -11.42 -5.36
C PRO A 54 -7.42 -12.74 -4.66
N ARG A 55 -6.30 -13.37 -5.07
CA ARG A 55 -5.81 -14.65 -4.52
C ARG A 55 -5.67 -14.66 -3.00
N HIS A 56 -5.20 -13.56 -2.38
CA HIS A 56 -5.03 -13.50 -0.93
C HIS A 56 -6.36 -13.61 -0.18
N LEU A 57 -7.47 -13.13 -0.76
CA LEU A 57 -8.80 -13.30 -0.18
C LEU A 57 -9.29 -14.73 -0.32
N GLU A 58 -9.08 -15.35 -1.48
CA GLU A 58 -9.41 -16.78 -1.68
C GLU A 58 -8.67 -17.68 -0.69
N GLU A 59 -7.43 -17.34 -0.35
CA GLU A 59 -6.58 -18.10 0.57
C GLU A 59 -6.70 -17.68 2.03
N GLY A 60 -7.44 -16.61 2.35
CA GLY A 60 -7.55 -16.07 3.70
C GLY A 60 -6.22 -15.54 4.26
N ARG A 61 -5.38 -14.95 3.40
CA ARG A 61 -4.02 -14.47 3.72
C ARG A 61 -3.93 -12.95 3.65
N ASN A 62 -2.98 -12.39 4.38
CA ASN A 62 -2.58 -11.00 4.17
C ASN A 62 -1.89 -10.85 2.82
N VAL A 63 -2.25 -9.81 2.07
CA VAL A 63 -1.71 -9.54 0.72
C VAL A 63 -0.17 -9.48 0.76
N PRO A 64 0.55 -10.16 -0.16
CA PRO A 64 1.99 -10.10 -0.22
C PRO A 64 2.46 -8.74 -0.72
N MET A 65 3.45 -8.17 -0.05
CA MET A 65 4.01 -6.87 -0.35
C MET A 65 5.53 -6.96 -0.45
N PHE A 66 6.09 -6.19 -1.39
CA PHE A 66 7.50 -6.28 -1.78
C PHE A 66 8.13 -4.89 -1.82
N ASP A 67 9.36 -4.81 -1.33
CA ASP A 67 10.23 -3.67 -1.57
C ASP A 67 10.68 -3.70 -3.04
N THR A 68 10.67 -2.55 -3.71
CA THR A 68 11.07 -2.45 -5.12
C THR A 68 12.36 -1.65 -5.31
N SER A 69 12.89 -1.69 -6.53
CA SER A 69 13.95 -0.79 -7.00
C SER A 69 13.43 0.57 -7.49
N ILE A 70 12.11 0.79 -7.51
CA ILE A 70 11.49 2.03 -7.99
C ILE A 70 11.69 3.14 -6.95
N ARG A 71 12.55 4.11 -7.25
CA ARG A 71 12.77 5.27 -6.37
C ARG A 71 11.57 6.19 -6.33
N LEU A 72 11.20 6.63 -5.14
CA LEU A 72 10.19 7.66 -4.95
C LEU A 72 10.75 9.03 -5.32
N LYS A 73 9.85 9.94 -5.72
CA LYS A 73 10.17 11.37 -5.77
C LYS A 73 10.27 11.88 -4.33
N GLY A 74 11.51 12.00 -3.83
CA GLY A 74 11.77 12.41 -2.46
C GLY A 74 11.27 13.84 -2.16
N ALA A 75 10.96 14.09 -0.89
CA ALA A 75 10.58 15.41 -0.37
C ALA A 75 11.27 15.63 0.99
N GLY A 76 12.24 16.55 1.05
CA GLY A 76 13.00 16.79 2.27
C GLY A 76 13.64 15.50 2.83
N PRO A 77 13.40 15.14 4.11
CA PRO A 77 13.95 13.92 4.71
C PRO A 77 13.25 12.63 4.24
N PHE A 78 12.10 12.73 3.57
CA PHE A 78 11.35 11.59 3.09
C PHE A 78 11.93 11.09 1.77
N GLN A 79 12.70 10.01 1.85
CA GLN A 79 13.31 9.33 0.70
C GLN A 79 13.17 7.82 0.85
N GLY A 80 13.16 7.10 -0.26
CA GLY A 80 13.07 5.65 -0.27
C GLY A 80 12.60 5.10 -1.60
N ASN A 81 12.29 3.81 -1.59
CA ASN A 81 11.72 3.10 -2.72
C ASN A 81 10.25 2.79 -2.47
N MET A 82 9.50 2.65 -3.55
CA MET A 82 8.11 2.23 -3.52
C MET A 82 8.00 0.81 -2.97
N VAL A 83 7.00 0.59 -2.12
CA VAL A 83 6.55 -0.76 -1.75
C VAL A 83 5.32 -1.07 -2.61
N VAL A 84 5.27 -2.27 -3.16
CA VAL A 84 4.12 -2.72 -3.96
C VAL A 84 3.42 -3.89 -3.31
N SER A 85 2.10 -4.01 -3.50
CA SER A 85 1.34 -5.23 -3.21
C SER A 85 1.16 -6.03 -4.50
N MET A 86 1.19 -7.36 -4.41
CA MET A 86 1.08 -8.25 -5.57
C MET A 86 -0.20 -9.09 -5.52
N ARG A 87 -0.90 -9.20 -6.65
CA ARG A 87 -1.99 -10.15 -6.83
C ARG A 87 -1.80 -10.86 -8.19
N PRO A 88 -1.92 -12.19 -8.25
CA PRO A 88 -1.79 -12.92 -9.49
C PRO A 88 -3.10 -12.87 -10.30
N TYR A 89 -2.97 -12.71 -11.62
CA TYR A 89 -4.09 -12.77 -12.55
C TYR A 89 -3.67 -13.47 -13.84
N ARG A 90 -4.63 -14.06 -14.55
CA ARG A 90 -4.39 -14.53 -15.92
C ARG A 90 -4.19 -13.33 -16.87
N PRO A 91 -3.33 -13.42 -17.90
CA PRO A 91 -3.05 -12.32 -18.82
C PRO A 91 -4.30 -11.69 -19.47
N ASP A 92 -5.32 -12.49 -19.78
CA ASP A 92 -6.60 -12.05 -20.34
C ASP A 92 -7.45 -11.21 -19.37
N ALA A 93 -7.27 -11.40 -18.06
CA ALA A 93 -7.96 -10.63 -17.03
C ALA A 93 -7.30 -9.26 -16.74
N VAL A 94 -6.00 -9.10 -17.04
CA VAL A 94 -5.21 -7.93 -16.62
C VAL A 94 -5.80 -6.61 -17.10
N SER A 95 -6.28 -6.55 -18.35
CA SER A 95 -6.88 -5.32 -18.89
C SER A 95 -8.11 -4.91 -18.08
N ARG A 96 -8.96 -5.87 -17.71
CA ARG A 96 -10.17 -5.59 -16.93
C ARG A 96 -9.85 -5.22 -15.49
N VAL A 97 -8.90 -5.91 -14.86
CA VAL A 97 -8.45 -5.55 -13.50
C VAL A 97 -7.88 -4.13 -13.50
N THR A 98 -7.05 -3.79 -14.49
CA THR A 98 -6.44 -2.46 -14.62
C THR A 98 -7.49 -1.36 -14.78
N GLU A 99 -8.51 -1.59 -15.59
CA GLU A 99 -9.63 -0.66 -15.77
C GLU A 99 -10.38 -0.43 -14.45
N ILE A 100 -10.73 -1.52 -13.74
CA ILE A 100 -11.46 -1.44 -12.47
C ILE A 100 -10.63 -0.71 -11.41
N THR A 101 -9.36 -1.09 -11.20
CA THR A 101 -8.53 -0.47 -10.16
C THR A 101 -8.14 0.96 -10.53
N GLY A 102 -7.95 1.24 -11.82
CA GLY A 102 -7.62 2.57 -12.36
C GLY A 102 -8.71 3.62 -12.11
N ALA A 103 -9.97 3.20 -11.93
CA ALA A 103 -11.08 4.09 -11.56
C ALA A 103 -11.00 4.64 -10.12
N TYR A 104 -10.00 4.24 -9.33
CA TYR A 104 -9.81 4.65 -7.93
C TYR A 104 -8.42 5.27 -7.70
N PRO A 105 -8.13 6.46 -8.27
CA PRO A 105 -6.80 7.08 -8.19
C PRO A 105 -6.40 7.46 -6.76
N ALA A 106 -7.36 7.72 -5.86
CA ALA A 106 -7.11 8.05 -4.46
C ALA A 106 -6.78 6.85 -3.55
N ALA A 107 -6.87 5.61 -4.07
CA ALA A 107 -6.49 4.39 -3.37
C ALA A 107 -5.15 3.87 -3.90
N HIS A 108 -5.18 2.92 -4.85
CA HIS A 108 -3.99 2.38 -5.52
C HIS A 108 -3.88 2.77 -6.99
N GLY A 109 -5.01 3.15 -7.61
CA GLY A 109 -5.10 3.40 -9.04
C GLY A 109 -4.72 2.19 -9.91
N SER A 110 -4.18 2.47 -11.08
CA SER A 110 -3.71 1.45 -12.03
C SER A 110 -2.48 0.70 -11.51
N PRO A 111 -2.23 -0.54 -11.99
CA PRO A 111 -1.02 -1.28 -11.65
C PRO A 111 0.25 -0.49 -11.97
N VAL A 112 1.24 -0.65 -11.09
CA VAL A 112 2.60 -0.15 -11.26
C VAL A 112 3.40 -1.08 -12.15
N GLN A 113 3.23 -2.40 -12.08
CA GLN A 113 3.93 -3.37 -12.92
C GLN A 113 3.01 -4.56 -13.22
N VAL A 114 3.15 -5.13 -14.40
CA VAL A 114 2.45 -6.35 -14.82
C VAL A 114 3.50 -7.35 -15.32
N GLY A 115 3.44 -8.58 -14.82
CA GLY A 115 4.35 -9.64 -15.23
C GLY A 115 5.72 -9.49 -14.58
N GLU A 116 6.74 -9.19 -15.38
CA GLU A 116 8.17 -9.29 -15.04
C GLU A 116 8.53 -8.65 -13.66
N PRO A 117 8.68 -9.44 -12.58
CA PRO A 117 8.96 -8.91 -11.24
C PRO A 117 10.36 -8.30 -11.14
N SER A 118 11.33 -8.84 -11.88
CA SER A 118 12.72 -8.37 -11.85
C SER A 118 12.87 -6.94 -12.38
N ALA A 119 11.96 -6.50 -13.26
CA ALA A 119 11.93 -5.13 -13.77
C ALA A 119 11.70 -4.08 -12.67
N ILE A 120 11.17 -4.49 -11.51
CA ILE A 120 11.00 -3.65 -10.32
C ILE A 120 11.84 -4.16 -9.14
N GLY A 121 12.86 -4.99 -9.41
CA GLY A 121 13.81 -5.46 -8.41
C GLY A 121 13.30 -6.58 -7.50
N ILE A 122 12.21 -7.27 -7.86
CA ILE A 122 11.69 -8.41 -7.11
C ILE A 122 12.25 -9.69 -7.75
N GLU A 123 13.06 -10.43 -7.00
CA GLU A 123 13.70 -11.68 -7.48
C GLU A 123 12.80 -12.91 -7.27
N ASP A 124 12.03 -12.94 -6.18
CA ASP A 124 11.20 -14.08 -5.81
C ASP A 124 9.85 -13.64 -5.22
N CYS A 125 8.76 -13.90 -5.96
CA CYS A 125 7.40 -13.59 -5.50
C CYS A 125 6.89 -14.51 -4.38
N SER A 126 7.61 -15.59 -4.05
CA SER A 126 7.26 -16.48 -2.93
C SER A 126 7.83 -16.00 -1.58
N ALA A 127 8.68 -14.97 -1.59
CA ALA A 127 9.34 -14.41 -0.41
C ALA A 127 9.00 -12.92 -0.21
N PRO A 128 7.75 -12.58 0.18
CA PRO A 128 7.37 -11.18 0.38
C PRO A 128 8.10 -10.56 1.57
N ASN A 129 8.40 -9.27 1.47
CA ASN A 129 8.98 -8.48 2.56
C ASN A 129 7.95 -8.22 3.68
N TYR A 130 6.66 -8.16 3.32
CA TYR A 130 5.55 -7.99 4.26
C TYR A 130 4.33 -8.80 3.81
N GLY A 131 3.47 -9.17 4.77
CA GLY A 131 2.30 -9.99 4.50
C GLY A 131 2.67 -11.46 4.31
N GLU A 132 1.86 -12.20 3.56
CA GLU A 132 2.00 -13.64 3.39
C GLU A 132 2.04 -14.00 1.91
N ALA A 133 2.93 -14.94 1.55
CA ALA A 133 3.02 -15.43 0.17
C ALA A 133 1.70 -16.08 -0.26
N VAL A 134 1.36 -15.99 -1.54
CA VAL A 134 0.14 -16.60 -2.11
C VAL A 134 0.49 -17.51 -3.26
N SER A 135 -0.41 -18.44 -3.61
CA SER A 135 -0.14 -19.31 -4.77
C SER A 135 -0.24 -18.53 -6.09
N LEU A 136 0.75 -18.75 -6.96
CA LEU A 136 0.74 -18.32 -8.36
C LEU A 136 0.42 -19.57 -9.19
N ARG A 137 -0.77 -19.64 -9.78
CA ARG A 137 -1.23 -20.83 -10.53
C ARG A 137 -0.67 -20.81 -11.96
N ASP A 138 -0.65 -21.97 -12.60
CA ASP A 138 -0.20 -22.10 -13.99
C ASP A 138 -0.93 -21.13 -14.92
N GLY A 139 -0.15 -20.34 -15.66
CA GLY A 139 -0.66 -19.34 -16.60
C GLY A 139 -1.12 -18.03 -15.96
N GLU A 140 -0.96 -17.85 -14.65
CA GLU A 140 -1.10 -16.55 -13.99
C GLU A 140 0.22 -15.76 -14.04
N ILE A 141 0.10 -14.44 -14.04
CA ILE A 141 1.22 -13.52 -13.92
C ILE A 141 1.00 -12.61 -12.71
N PRO A 142 2.08 -12.21 -12.01
CA PRO A 142 1.95 -11.28 -10.90
C PRO A 142 1.65 -9.87 -11.42
N VAL A 143 0.73 -9.18 -10.77
CA VAL A 143 0.39 -7.79 -11.04
C VAL A 143 0.61 -7.00 -9.75
N PHE A 144 1.24 -5.83 -9.88
CA PHE A 144 1.74 -5.06 -8.75
C PHE A 144 1.08 -3.69 -8.69
N TRP A 145 0.62 -3.29 -7.50
CA TRP A 145 0.07 -1.96 -7.21
C TRP A 145 0.91 -1.26 -6.16
N ALA A 146 1.00 0.06 -6.20
CA ALA A 146 1.58 0.83 -5.11
C ALA A 146 0.90 0.45 -3.79
N CYS A 147 1.65 0.43 -2.69
CA CYS A 147 1.12 0.01 -1.39
C CYS A 147 1.21 1.14 -0.37
N GLY A 148 0.18 1.26 0.48
CA GLY A 148 0.12 2.18 1.62
C GLY A 148 1.15 1.91 2.71
N VAL A 149 1.98 0.86 2.57
CA VAL A 149 3.16 0.59 3.40
C VAL A 149 4.38 1.41 2.94
N THR A 150 4.37 1.97 1.72
CA THR A 150 5.44 2.85 1.21
C THR A 150 5.86 3.98 2.17
N PRO A 151 4.92 4.71 2.83
CA PRO A 151 5.26 5.70 3.84
C PRO A 151 6.03 5.12 5.02
N GLN A 152 5.75 3.89 5.46
CA GLN A 152 6.49 3.27 6.55
C GLN A 152 7.97 3.08 6.17
N ASN A 153 8.26 2.80 4.90
CA ASN A 153 9.63 2.74 4.38
C ASN A 153 10.30 4.12 4.39
N THR A 154 9.60 5.17 3.93
CA THR A 154 10.19 6.52 3.89
C THR A 154 10.35 7.15 5.27
N LEU A 155 9.43 6.85 6.20
CA LEU A 155 9.48 7.31 7.59
C LEU A 155 10.75 6.80 8.28
N ARG A 156 11.11 5.52 8.08
CA ARG A 156 12.34 4.92 8.63
C ARG A 156 13.59 5.71 8.27
N ASN A 157 13.62 6.24 7.05
CA ASN A 157 14.73 7.08 6.56
C ASN A 157 14.66 8.52 7.07
N ALA A 158 13.45 9.05 7.29
CA ALA A 158 13.23 10.41 7.74
C ALA A 158 13.68 10.67 9.19
N LYS A 159 13.78 9.61 10.02
CA LYS A 159 14.26 9.67 11.42
C LYS A 159 13.57 10.76 12.23
N LEU A 160 12.25 10.87 12.06
CA LEU A 160 11.44 11.85 12.78
C LEU A 160 11.49 11.59 14.30
N PRO A 161 11.40 12.66 15.13
CA PRO A 161 11.39 12.54 16.60
C PRO A 161 10.11 11.93 17.17
N LEU A 162 9.07 11.80 16.34
CA LEU A 162 7.82 11.14 16.67
C LEU A 162 7.02 10.83 15.41
N VAL A 163 6.42 9.65 15.32
CA VAL A 163 5.50 9.24 14.26
C VAL A 163 4.46 8.34 14.89
N ILE A 164 3.18 8.56 14.60
CA ILE A 164 2.07 7.68 14.98
C ILE A 164 1.45 7.11 13.70
N THR A 165 1.27 5.80 13.63
CA THR A 165 0.61 5.09 12.52
C THR A 165 -0.46 4.14 13.03
N HIS A 166 -1.18 3.48 12.12
CA HIS A 166 -2.05 2.37 12.48
C HIS A 166 -1.33 1.04 12.50
N ALA A 167 -1.77 0.15 13.38
CA ALA A 167 -1.27 -1.21 13.35
C ALA A 167 -1.96 -1.95 12.20
N PRO A 168 -1.28 -2.91 11.57
CA PRO A 168 -1.87 -3.68 10.48
C PRO A 168 -3.24 -4.27 10.86
N GLY A 169 -4.24 -4.11 9.97
CA GLY A 169 -5.61 -4.59 10.20
C GLY A 169 -6.50 -3.67 11.05
N HIS A 170 -5.99 -2.51 11.47
CA HIS A 170 -6.69 -1.57 12.35
C HIS A 170 -6.76 -0.17 11.75
N MET A 171 -7.31 -0.10 10.53
CA MET A 171 -7.42 1.13 9.76
C MET A 171 -8.50 2.07 10.33
N PHE A 172 -8.38 3.36 10.01
CA PHE A 172 -9.43 4.34 10.23
C PHE A 172 -10.60 4.07 9.26
N VAL A 173 -11.81 3.89 9.82
CA VAL A 173 -13.04 3.77 9.03
C VAL A 173 -13.67 5.15 8.95
N ALA A 174 -13.77 5.69 7.73
CA ALA A 174 -14.36 7.00 7.47
C ALA A 174 -15.83 6.87 7.05
N ASP A 175 -16.58 7.96 7.19
CA ASP A 175 -17.93 8.11 6.61
C ASP A 175 -17.86 8.50 5.12
N ALA A 176 -17.07 7.76 4.34
CA ALA A 176 -16.91 7.95 2.91
C ALA A 176 -17.15 6.63 2.18
N SER A 177 -18.00 6.65 1.15
CA SER A 177 -18.30 5.47 0.34
C SER A 177 -17.23 5.23 -0.74
N ASN A 178 -17.19 4.02 -1.28
CA ASN A 178 -16.36 3.73 -2.45
C ASN A 178 -16.72 4.61 -3.67
N GLU A 179 -17.98 5.07 -3.76
CA GLU A 179 -18.41 5.98 -4.83
C GLU A 179 -17.85 7.39 -4.60
N ASP A 180 -17.84 7.87 -3.35
CA ASP A 180 -17.19 9.14 -3.02
C ASP A 180 -15.71 9.10 -3.39
N LEU A 181 -15.01 8.01 -3.06
CA LEU A 181 -13.59 7.82 -3.38
C LEU A 181 -13.28 7.82 -4.88
N ARG A 182 -14.21 7.37 -5.74
CA ARG A 182 -14.05 7.48 -7.21
C ARG A 182 -14.07 8.91 -7.70
N SER A 183 -14.85 9.76 -7.03
CA SER A 183 -15.01 11.17 -7.39
C SER A 183 -13.91 12.08 -6.86
N TRP A 184 -13.04 11.57 -5.97
CA TRP A 184 -11.97 12.36 -5.38
C TRP A 184 -10.91 12.74 -6.41
N GLU A 185 -10.70 14.05 -6.56
CA GLU A 185 -9.58 14.57 -7.33
C GLU A 185 -8.30 14.48 -6.48
N VAL A 186 -7.32 13.71 -6.97
CA VAL A 186 -5.98 13.71 -6.39
C VAL A 186 -5.23 14.93 -6.93
N PRO A 187 -4.81 15.89 -6.10
CA PRO A 187 -4.16 17.11 -6.58
C PRO A 187 -2.87 16.82 -7.35
N GLY A 188 -2.69 17.51 -8.48
CA GLY A 188 -1.49 17.40 -9.34
C GLY A 188 -1.61 16.36 -10.46
N ARG A 189 -0.55 16.20 -11.26
CA ARG A 189 -0.47 15.15 -12.29
C ARG A 189 0.00 13.85 -11.63
N TRP A 190 -0.90 12.89 -11.47
CA TRP A 190 -0.59 11.60 -10.86
C TRP A 190 -0.27 10.54 -11.92
N SER A 191 0.71 9.68 -11.62
CA SER A 191 1.06 8.50 -12.39
C SER A 191 1.42 7.36 -11.44
N ALA A 192 1.05 6.13 -11.79
CA ALA A 192 1.36 4.95 -10.97
C ALA A 192 2.87 4.78 -10.75
N ARG A 193 3.70 5.15 -11.74
CA ARG A 193 5.16 5.26 -11.58
C ARG A 193 5.64 6.71 -11.61
N PRO A 194 6.57 7.09 -10.73
CA PRO A 194 7.35 8.31 -10.91
C PRO A 194 8.11 8.28 -12.24
N GLY A 195 7.89 9.26 -13.12
CA GLY A 195 8.60 9.39 -14.40
C GLY A 195 7.76 9.11 -15.66
N ASP A 196 6.60 8.45 -15.54
CA ASP A 196 5.71 8.16 -16.67
C ASP A 196 4.91 9.40 -17.14
N GLY A 197 5.15 10.56 -16.52
CA GLY A 197 4.41 11.81 -16.73
C GLY A 197 5.30 13.07 -16.80
N SER A 198 6.57 12.94 -17.18
CA SER A 198 7.43 14.08 -17.53
C SER A 198 7.64 14.17 -19.03
#